data_AF-A0A0V0QYI0-F1
#
_entry.id   AF-A0A0V0QYI0-F1
#
_cell.length_a   1.000
_cell.length_b   1.000
_cell.length_c   1.000
_cell.angle_alpha   90.00
_cell.angle_beta   90.00
_cell.angle_gamma   90.00
#
_symmetry.space_group_name_H-M   'P 1'
#
loop_
_entity.id
_entity.type
_entity.pdbx_description
1 polymer ?
#
loop_
_entity_poly.entity_id
_entity_poly.type
_entity_poly.pdbx_seq_one_letter_code
_entity_poly.pdbx_strand_id
1 'polypeptide(L)'
;MLKYILFAVLLVSVVYADDKENAQNFAECVGKVEVPTTVACAIDTSDEDCEAYMKLVSKGDDVDLDEFFKLHVKCYNNSAEETDDEECKTYFEAMADCSGQTIAFAFALLALIALIL
;
A
#
# COMPACT_ATOMS: atom_id res chain seq x y z
N MET A 1 1.72 10.26 35.16
CA MET A 1 0.62 9.44 34.60
C MET A 1 -0.10 10.17 33.48
N LEU A 2 -0.56 11.41 33.67
CA LEU A 2 -1.20 12.23 32.63
C LEU A 2 -0.37 12.34 31.32
N LYS A 3 0.95 12.51 31.43
CA LYS A 3 1.86 12.56 30.27
C LYS A 3 1.85 11.31 29.39
N TYR A 4 1.65 10.13 29.95
CA TYR A 4 1.60 8.87 29.19
C TYR A 4 0.23 8.63 28.55
N ILE A 5 -0.84 9.15 29.17
CA ILE A 5 -2.19 9.10 28.61
C ILE A 5 -2.32 10.06 27.42
N LEU A 6 -1.81 11.28 27.55
CA LEU A 6 -1.70 12.22 26.43
C LEU A 6 -0.89 11.64 25.27
N PHE A 7 0.18 10.91 25.57
CA PHE A 7 1.00 10.25 24.58
C PHE A 7 0.27 9.12 23.84
N ALA A 8 -0.46 8.27 24.57
CA ALA A 8 -1.28 7.23 23.97
C ALA A 8 -2.40 7.80 23.08
N VAL A 9 -3.04 8.90 23.52
CA VAL A 9 -4.06 9.58 22.71
C VAL A 9 -3.46 10.21 21.45
N LEU A 10 -2.28 10.82 21.55
CA LEU A 10 -1.54 11.34 20.40
C LEU A 10 -1.18 10.23 19.41
N LEU A 11 -0.60 9.13 19.89
CA LEU A 11 -0.26 7.97 19.06
C LEU A 11 -1.48 7.43 18.31
N VAL A 12 -2.59 7.19 19.01
CA VAL A 12 -3.82 6.68 18.38
C VAL A 12 -4.38 7.69 17.37
N SER A 13 -4.30 8.99 17.65
CA SER A 13 -4.79 10.03 16.74
C SER A 13 -3.93 10.13 15.47
N VAL A 14 -2.60 9.98 15.60
CA VAL A 14 -1.68 10.00 14.47
C VAL A 14 -1.83 8.74 13.62
N VAL A 15 -1.92 7.56 14.24
CA VAL A 15 -2.14 6.30 13.51
C VAL A 15 -3.46 6.36 12.73
N TYR A 16 -4.54 6.85 13.35
CA TYR A 16 -5.83 6.94 12.67
C TYR A 16 -5.88 8.01 11.56
N ALA A 17 -5.13 9.11 11.74
CA ALA A 17 -4.99 10.11 10.70
C ALA A 17 -4.15 9.59 9.53
N ASP A 18 -3.06 8.89 9.84
CA ASP A 18 -2.17 8.24 8.88
C ASP A 18 -2.95 7.24 8.02
N ASP A 19 -3.72 6.33 8.61
CA ASP A 19 -4.55 5.36 7.87
C ASP A 19 -5.51 6.04 6.87
N LYS A 20 -6.16 7.13 7.29
CA LYS A 20 -7.12 7.85 6.45
C LYS A 20 -6.45 8.60 5.31
N GLU A 21 -5.35 9.28 5.60
CA GLU A 21 -4.58 10.05 4.62
C GLU A 21 -3.86 9.10 3.65
N ASN A 22 -3.34 7.97 4.13
CA ASN A 22 -2.78 6.89 3.34
C ASN A 22 -3.78 6.29 2.34
N ALA A 23 -5.00 6.00 2.80
CA ALA A 23 -6.05 5.51 1.92
C ALA A 23 -6.45 6.54 0.85
N GLN A 24 -6.52 7.83 1.20
CA GLN A 24 -6.83 8.91 0.25
C GLN A 24 -5.70 9.09 -0.77
N ASN A 25 -4.45 9.16 -0.32
CA ASN A 25 -3.27 9.29 -1.18
C ASN A 25 -3.14 8.11 -2.14
N PHE A 26 -3.37 6.89 -1.65
CA PHE A 26 -3.39 5.70 -2.48
C PHE A 26 -4.48 5.78 -3.56
N ALA A 27 -5.73 6.11 -3.17
CA ALA A 27 -6.84 6.24 -4.11
C ALA A 27 -6.60 7.34 -5.17
N GLU A 28 -6.04 8.48 -4.76
CA GLU A 28 -5.66 9.56 -5.67
C GLU A 28 -4.52 9.17 -6.63
N CYS A 29 -3.57 8.37 -6.16
CA CYS A 29 -2.48 7.88 -6.98
C CYS A 29 -2.98 6.86 -8.01
N VAL A 30 -3.72 5.83 -7.56
CA VAL A 30 -4.33 4.82 -8.44
C VAL A 30 -5.25 5.47 -9.47
N GLY A 31 -6.01 6.50 -9.10
CA GLY A 31 -6.87 7.24 -10.02
C GLY A 31 -6.13 7.97 -11.16
N LYS A 32 -4.80 8.15 -11.05
CA LYS A 32 -3.93 8.71 -12.09
C LYS A 32 -3.17 7.64 -12.87
N VAL A 33 -3.21 6.39 -12.44
CA VAL A 33 -2.58 5.27 -13.16
C VAL A 33 -3.38 5.01 -14.42
N GLU A 34 -2.71 5.13 -15.58
CA GLU A 34 -3.33 4.81 -16.86
C GLU A 34 -3.50 3.30 -16.98
N VAL A 35 -4.75 2.86 -17.20
CA VAL A 35 -5.06 1.45 -17.43
C VAL A 35 -4.83 1.14 -18.91
N PRO A 36 -4.00 0.15 -19.25
CA PRO A 36 -3.81 -0.29 -20.64
C PRO A 36 -5.15 -0.66 -21.28
N THR A 37 -5.41 -0.16 -22.49
CA THR A 37 -6.67 -0.40 -23.22
C THR A 37 -6.50 -1.30 -24.43
N THR A 38 -5.25 -1.54 -24.82
CA THR A 38 -4.83 -2.30 -26.00
C THR A 38 -4.47 -3.75 -25.63
N VAL A 39 -4.10 -3.99 -24.38
CA VAL A 39 -3.63 -5.28 -23.87
C VAL A 39 -4.32 -5.60 -22.54
N ALA A 40 -4.61 -6.88 -22.30
CA ALA A 40 -5.18 -7.35 -21.05
C ALA A 40 -4.06 -7.73 -20.07
N CYS A 41 -3.80 -6.87 -19.09
CA CYS A 41 -2.83 -7.13 -18.04
C CYS A 41 -3.45 -8.04 -16.97
N ALA A 42 -2.96 -9.27 -16.90
CA ALA A 42 -3.38 -10.24 -15.90
C ALA A 42 -2.25 -10.42 -14.87
N ILE A 43 -2.63 -10.42 -13.60
CA ILE A 43 -1.74 -10.78 -12.51
C ILE A 43 -1.74 -12.31 -12.40
N ASP A 44 -0.55 -12.92 -12.33
CA ASP A 44 -0.45 -14.34 -12.01
C ASP A 44 -0.75 -14.55 -10.52
N THR A 45 -1.98 -14.94 -10.22
CA THR A 45 -2.41 -15.21 -8.84
C THR A 45 -1.79 -16.48 -8.23
N SER A 46 -1.00 -17.24 -9.01
CA SER A 46 -0.27 -18.42 -8.54
C SER A 46 1.14 -18.10 -8.03
N ASP A 47 1.64 -16.88 -8.26
CA ASP A 47 2.83 -16.38 -7.58
C ASP A 47 2.58 -16.31 -6.06
N GLU A 48 3.58 -16.67 -5.24
CA GLU A 48 3.41 -16.81 -3.78
C GLU A 48 3.04 -15.47 -3.13
N ASP A 49 3.66 -14.37 -3.57
CA ASP A 49 3.37 -13.03 -3.03
C ASP A 49 1.98 -12.55 -3.48
N CYS A 50 1.58 -12.86 -4.73
CA CYS A 50 0.23 -12.58 -5.21
C CYS A 50 -0.86 -13.45 -4.57
N GLU A 51 -0.58 -14.72 -4.29
CA GLU A 51 -1.50 -15.61 -3.58
C GLU A 51 -1.72 -15.11 -2.14
N ALA A 52 -0.65 -14.69 -1.47
CA ALA A 52 -0.72 -14.10 -0.12
C ALA A 52 -1.55 -12.81 -0.13
N TYR A 53 -1.32 -11.93 -1.11
CA TYR A 53 -2.12 -10.72 -1.31
C TYR A 53 -3.60 -11.04 -1.50
N MET A 54 -3.94 -11.96 -2.42
CA MET A 54 -5.33 -12.32 -2.70
C MET A 54 -6.04 -12.96 -1.49
N LYS A 55 -5.32 -13.78 -0.71
CA LYS A 55 -5.84 -14.32 0.56
C LYS A 55 -6.14 -13.21 1.56
N LEU A 56 -5.27 -12.21 1.68
CA LEU A 56 -5.50 -11.08 2.57
C LEU A 56 -6.74 -10.28 2.14
N VAL A 57 -6.86 -9.91 0.87
CA VAL A 57 -8.02 -9.16 0.34
C VAL A 57 -9.33 -9.94 0.53
N SER A 58 -9.30 -11.26 0.44
CA SER A 58 -10.48 -12.11 0.66
C SER A 58 -11.01 -12.10 2.11
N LYS A 59 -10.22 -11.63 3.08
CA LYS A 59 -10.64 -11.53 4.49
C LYS A 59 -11.59 -10.34 4.76
N GLY A 60 -11.75 -9.40 3.82
CA GLY A 60 -12.71 -8.31 3.93
C GLY A 60 -12.28 -7.18 4.88
N ASP A 61 -13.15 -6.78 5.81
CA ASP A 61 -12.99 -5.56 6.63
C ASP A 61 -11.90 -5.62 7.72
N ASP A 62 -11.26 -6.78 7.91
CA ASP A 62 -10.29 -7.05 8.99
C ASP A 62 -8.85 -7.20 8.45
N VAL A 63 -8.52 -6.39 7.45
CA VAL A 63 -7.22 -6.39 6.77
C VAL A 63 -6.29 -5.38 7.42
N ASP A 64 -5.14 -5.84 7.90
CA ASP A 64 -4.04 -4.97 8.30
C ASP A 64 -3.55 -4.21 7.05
N LEU A 65 -3.71 -2.88 7.06
CA LEU A 65 -3.37 -2.02 5.93
C LEU A 65 -1.86 -2.04 5.62
N ASP A 66 -1.00 -2.21 6.62
CA ASP A 66 0.45 -2.29 6.40
C ASP A 66 0.81 -3.61 5.70
N GLU A 67 0.20 -4.72 6.13
CA GLU A 67 0.36 -6.01 5.44
C GLU A 67 -0.23 -5.96 4.02
N PHE A 68 -1.37 -5.26 3.83
CA PHE A 68 -1.99 -5.05 2.54
C PHE A 68 -1.06 -4.32 1.57
N PHE A 69 -0.56 -3.14 1.94
CA PHE A 69 0.28 -2.36 1.03
C PHE A 69 1.60 -3.09 0.73
N LYS A 70 2.19 -3.78 1.71
CA LYS A 70 3.40 -4.58 1.48
C LYS A 70 3.20 -5.71 0.48
N LEU A 71 2.13 -6.50 0.65
CA LEU A 71 1.83 -7.59 -0.27
C LEU A 71 1.40 -7.08 -1.64
N HIS A 72 0.68 -5.95 -1.69
CA HIS A 72 0.32 -5.28 -2.94
C HIS A 72 1.56 -4.83 -3.71
N VAL A 73 2.53 -4.15 -3.07
CA VAL A 73 3.80 -3.75 -3.71
C VAL A 73 4.52 -4.97 -4.30
N LYS A 74 4.65 -6.04 -3.52
CA LYS A 74 5.36 -7.25 -3.97
C LYS A 74 4.69 -7.91 -5.15
N CYS A 75 3.38 -8.18 -5.06
CA CYS A 75 2.65 -8.84 -6.13
C CYS A 75 2.71 -8.06 -7.45
N TYR A 76 2.56 -6.73 -7.39
CA TYR A 76 2.63 -5.90 -8.59
C TYR A 76 4.06 -5.75 -9.12
N ASN A 77 5.09 -5.70 -8.28
CA ASN A 77 6.48 -5.72 -8.75
C ASN A 77 6.83 -7.07 -9.42
N ASN A 78 6.43 -8.20 -8.83
CA ASN A 78 6.63 -9.52 -9.44
C ASN A 78 5.93 -9.58 -10.80
N SER A 79 4.68 -9.12 -10.87
CA SER A 79 3.92 -9.06 -12.13
C SER A 79 4.58 -8.17 -13.20
N ALA A 80 5.24 -7.08 -12.78
CA ALA A 80 6.00 -6.21 -13.67
C ALA A 80 7.30 -6.85 -14.19
N GLU A 81 7.94 -7.70 -13.38
CA GLU A 81 9.14 -8.44 -13.75
C GLU A 81 8.84 -9.62 -14.68
N GLU A 82 7.67 -10.24 -14.53
CA GLU A 82 7.26 -11.42 -15.32
C GLU A 82 6.60 -11.07 -16.66
N THR A 83 6.01 -9.88 -16.80
CA THR A 83 5.40 -9.46 -18.06
C THR A 83 6.44 -8.96 -19.08
N ASP A 84 6.37 -9.49 -20.30
CA ASP A 84 7.15 -9.00 -21.44
C ASP A 84 6.51 -7.77 -22.11
N ASP A 85 5.25 -7.45 -21.78
CA ASP A 85 4.52 -6.31 -22.32
C ASP A 85 4.82 -5.01 -21.57
N GLU A 86 5.33 -4.00 -22.28
CA GLU A 86 5.77 -2.72 -21.72
C GLU A 86 4.61 -1.87 -21.15
N GLU A 87 3.41 -1.96 -21.72
CA GLU A 87 2.23 -1.25 -21.18
C GLU A 87 1.79 -1.88 -19.87
N CYS A 88 1.75 -3.21 -19.79
CA CYS A 88 1.45 -3.90 -18.53
C CYS A 88 2.53 -3.69 -17.48
N LYS A 89 3.80 -3.71 -17.88
CA LYS A 89 4.91 -3.44 -16.98
C LYS A 89 4.78 -2.07 -16.34
N THR A 90 4.59 -1.05 -17.16
CA THR A 90 4.40 0.34 -16.70
C THR A 90 3.20 0.46 -15.75
N TYR A 91 2.09 -0.19 -16.10
CA TYR A 91 0.90 -0.23 -15.25
C TYR A 91 1.18 -0.88 -13.89
N PHE A 92 1.84 -2.03 -13.88
CA PHE A 92 2.13 -2.75 -12.64
C PHE A 92 3.13 -2.01 -11.75
N GLU A 93 4.19 -1.44 -12.32
CA GLU A 93 5.15 -0.60 -11.60
C GLU A 93 4.45 0.62 -10.98
N ALA A 94 3.55 1.28 -11.71
CA ALA A 94 2.80 2.42 -11.19
C ALA A 94 1.88 2.05 -10.02
N MET A 95 1.23 0.88 -10.07
CA MET A 95 0.39 0.36 -8.98
C MET A 95 1.23 0.00 -7.73
N ALA A 96 2.43 -0.56 -7.92
CA ALA A 96 3.37 -0.81 -6.83
C ALA A 96 3.87 0.51 -6.22
N ASP A 97 4.25 1.49 -7.04
CA ASP A 97 4.73 2.80 -6.59
C ASP A 97 3.66 3.56 -5.77
N CYS A 98 2.40 3.52 -6.18
CA CYS A 98 1.30 4.12 -5.41
C CYS A 98 1.21 3.54 -4.00
N SER A 99 1.40 2.23 -3.86
CA SER A 99 1.38 1.55 -2.55
C SER A 99 2.67 1.83 -1.74
N GLY A 100 3.82 1.92 -2.41
CA GLY A 100 5.10 2.22 -1.80
C GLY A 100 5.19 3.62 -1.20
N GLN A 101 4.61 4.63 -1.88
CA GLN A 101 4.53 6.01 -1.38
C GLN A 101 3.71 6.09 -0.09
N THR A 102 2.62 5.33 0.00
CA THR A 102 1.77 5.23 1.18
C THR A 102 2.53 4.64 2.38
N ILE A 103 3.30 3.57 2.16
CA ILE A 103 4.16 2.98 3.19
C ILE A 103 5.23 3.99 3.67
N ALA A 104 5.85 4.73 2.74
CA ALA A 104 6.88 5.71 3.07
C ALA A 104 6.33 6.88 3.92
N PHE A 105 5.10 7.33 3.66
CA PHE A 105 4.43 8.36 4.45
C PHE A 105 4.15 7.87 5.89
N ALA A 106 3.62 6.65 6.04
CA ALA A 106 3.40 6.02 7.34
C ALA A 106 4.69 5.97 8.19
N PHE A 107 5.80 5.53 7.58
CA PHE A 107 7.10 5.50 8.27
C PHE A 107 7.63 6.90 8.60
N ALA A 108 7.41 7.90 7.74
CA ALA A 108 7.83 9.27 7.99
C ALA A 108 7.08 9.89 9.19
N LEU A 109 5.78 9.63 9.32
CA LEU A 109 4.97 10.06 10.47
C LEU A 109 5.41 9.39 11.78
N LEU A 110 5.68 8.09 11.74
CA LEU A 110 6.21 7.37 12.91
C LEU A 110 7.59 7.89 13.34
N ALA A 111 8.47 8.21 12.38
CA ALA A 111 9.77 8.82 12.66
C ALA A 111 9.65 10.24 13.26
N LEU A 112 8.68 11.03 12.80
CA LEU A 112 8.34 12.34 13.38
C LEU A 112 7.89 12.22 14.84
N ILE A 113 7.06 11.24 15.17
CA ILE A 113 6.66 10.96 16.56
C ILE A 113 7.88 10.58 17.42
N ALA A 114 8.77 9.73 16.89
CA ALA A 114 9.99 9.32 17.57
C ALA A 114 10.96 10.50 17.84
N LEU A 115 10.95 11.53 16.99
CA LEU A 115 11.73 12.77 17.18
C LEU A 115 11.14 13.73 18.21
N ILE A 116 9.82 13.66 18.47
CA ILE A 116 9.12 14.50 19.45
C ILE A 116 9.20 13.89 20.87
N LEU A 117 9.54 12.60 20.96
CA LEU A 117 9.84 11.85 22.18
C LEU A 117 11.21 12.21 22.79
#